data_AF-A0AB33U9W3-F1
#
_entry.id   AF-A0AB33U9W3-F1
#
_cell.length_a   1.000
_cell.length_b   1.000
_cell.length_c   1.000
_cell.angle_alpha   90.00
_cell.angle_beta   90.00
_cell.angle_gamma   90.00
#
_symmetry.space_group_name_H-M   'P 1'
#
loop_
_entity.id
_entity.type
_entity.pdbx_description
1 polymer ?
#
loop_
_entity_poly.entity_id
_entity_poly.type
_entity_poly.pdbx_seq_one_letter_code
_entity_poly.pdbx_strand_id
1 'polypeptide(L)'
;MRLELTVQSEIELKTGILELIENYLEAREQTPPRLLGLITAQQVKDELGIKDKTLKRWEDNGLRRYRPPLEDTRKIFYRVSDILKFLGVENGR
;
A
#
# COMPACT_ATOMS: atom_id res chain seq x y z
N MET A 1 13.06 47.07 -8.04
CA MET A 1 12.39 46.35 -9.14
C MET A 1 13.10 45.06 -9.58
N ARG A 2 14.28 45.06 -10.24
CA ARG A 2 14.92 43.79 -10.69
C ARG A 2 15.31 42.83 -9.55
N LEU A 3 15.84 43.36 -8.45
CA LEU A 3 16.23 42.55 -7.29
C LEU A 3 15.01 41.93 -6.57
N GLU A 4 13.89 42.66 -6.51
CA GLU A 4 12.64 42.19 -5.90
C GLU A 4 11.99 41.08 -6.72
N LEU A 5 12.02 41.18 -8.06
CA LEU A 5 11.56 40.11 -8.96
C LEU A 5 12.34 38.81 -8.75
N THR A 6 13.65 38.89 -8.55
CA THR A 6 14.48 37.71 -8.28
C THR A 6 14.15 37.06 -6.93
N VAL A 7 14.01 37.87 -5.87
CA VAL A 7 13.64 37.37 -4.53
C VAL A 7 12.25 36.73 -4.56
N GLN A 8 11.29 37.36 -5.23
CA GLN A 8 9.93 36.83 -5.38
C GLN A 8 9.94 35.50 -6.14
N SER A 9 10.72 35.41 -7.23
CA SER A 9 10.86 34.16 -8.00
C SER A 9 11.50 33.04 -7.17
N GLU A 10 12.45 33.37 -6.28
CA GLU A 10 13.08 32.38 -5.39
C GLU A 10 12.10 31.87 -4.32
N ILE A 11 11.24 32.75 -3.79
CA ILE A 11 10.20 32.38 -2.83
C ILE A 11 9.17 31.47 -3.51
N GLU A 12 8.69 31.84 -4.69
CA GLU A 12 7.71 31.04 -5.45
C GLU A 12 8.25 29.65 -5.79
N LEU A 13 9.52 29.55 -6.19
CA LEU A 13 10.17 28.26 -6.45
C LEU A 13 10.27 27.40 -5.18
N LYS A 14 10.67 27.99 -4.04
CA LYS A 14 10.75 27.26 -2.77
C LYS A 14 9.39 26.75 -2.33
N THR A 15 8.35 27.58 -2.43
CA THR A 15 6.97 27.19 -2.09
C THR A 15 6.48 26.08 -3.00
N GLY A 16 6.66 26.20 -4.31
CA GLY A 16 6.24 25.15 -5.25
C GLY A 16 6.96 23.82 -5.05
N ILE A 17 8.24 23.83 -4.67
CA ILE A 17 8.98 22.62 -4.29
C ILE A 17 8.40 22.01 -3.01
N LEU A 18 8.07 22.83 -2.02
CA LEU A 18 7.51 22.34 -0.76
C LEU A 18 6.15 21.68 -0.97
N GLU A 19 5.26 22.34 -1.72
CA GLU A 19 3.95 21.79 -2.10
C GLU A 19 4.09 20.48 -2.88
N LEU A 20 5.06 20.37 -3.79
CA LEU A 20 5.31 19.13 -4.53
C LEU A 20 5.74 17.99 -3.60
N ILE A 21 6.61 18.29 -2.62
CA ILE A 21 7.07 17.31 -1.62
C ILE A 21 5.92 16.88 -0.71
N GLU A 22 5.10 17.82 -0.23
CA GLU A 22 3.92 17.53 0.60
C GLU A 22 2.95 16.62 -0.14
N ASN A 23 2.58 16.97 -1.37
CA ASN A 23 1.68 16.15 -2.20
C ASN A 23 2.24 14.74 -2.45
N TYR A 24 3.55 14.62 -2.68
CA TYR A 24 4.21 13.32 -2.85
C TYR A 24 4.19 12.49 -1.56
N LEU A 25 4.47 13.12 -0.41
CA LEU A 25 4.46 12.44 0.89
C LEU A 25 3.04 11.99 1.25
N GLU A 26 2.03 12.84 1.07
CA GLU A 26 0.63 12.49 1.28
C GLU A 26 0.21 11.30 0.41
N ALA A 27 0.51 11.34 -0.90
CA ALA A 27 0.20 10.25 -1.81
C ALA A 27 0.92 8.94 -1.43
N ARG A 28 2.15 9.04 -0.90
CA ARG A 28 2.93 7.88 -0.43
C ARG A 28 2.45 7.35 0.92
N GLU A 29 1.95 8.21 1.80
CA GLU A 29 1.44 7.85 3.13
C GLU A 29 0.04 7.24 3.08
N GLN A 30 -0.73 7.45 1.99
CA GLN A 30 -2.04 6.82 1.79
C GLN A 30 -2.02 5.29 1.91
N THR A 31 -0.87 4.63 1.73
CA THR A 31 -0.74 3.23 2.11
C THR A 31 0.61 3.01 2.78
N PRO A 32 0.66 2.76 4.11
CA PRO A 32 1.92 2.58 4.80
C PRO A 32 2.72 1.45 4.12
N PRO A 33 3.99 1.69 3.78
CA PRO A 33 4.79 0.69 3.09
C PRO A 33 4.83 -0.59 3.93
N ARG A 34 4.31 -1.67 3.36
CA ARG A 34 4.31 -2.98 4.01
C ARG A 34 5.72 -3.54 3.96
N LEU A 35 6.56 -3.18 4.93
CA LEU A 35 7.95 -3.63 5.05
C LEU A 35 8.10 -5.16 4.90
N LEU A 36 7.15 -5.91 5.47
CA LEU A 36 7.12 -7.38 5.40
C LEU A 36 6.38 -7.95 4.18
N GLY A 37 5.72 -7.08 3.39
CA GLY A 37 4.83 -7.51 2.31
C GLY A 37 3.61 -8.30 2.79
N LEU A 38 3.25 -8.18 4.07
CA LEU A 38 2.14 -8.90 4.70
C LEU A 38 0.92 -8.00 4.87
N ILE A 39 -0.26 -8.59 4.67
CA ILE A 39 -1.56 -7.95 4.84
C ILE A 39 -2.48 -8.86 5.65
N THR A 40 -3.32 -8.31 6.52
CA THR A 40 -4.29 -9.09 7.30
C THR A 40 -5.51 -9.48 6.45
N ALA A 41 -6.25 -10.50 6.86
CA ALA A 41 -7.52 -10.86 6.22
C ALA A 41 -8.50 -9.69 6.12
N GLN A 42 -8.57 -8.86 7.16
CA GLN A 42 -9.47 -7.71 7.18
C GLN A 42 -9.05 -6.66 6.14
N GLN A 43 -7.77 -6.30 6.10
CA GLN A 43 -7.24 -5.35 5.12
C GLN A 43 -7.42 -5.84 3.67
N VAL A 44 -7.22 -7.14 3.38
CA VAL A 44 -7.49 -7.69 2.04
C VAL A 44 -8.95 -7.46 1.63
N LYS A 45 -9.89 -7.71 2.55
CA LYS A 45 -11.32 -7.52 2.30
C LYS A 45 -11.67 -6.05 2.09
N ASP A 46 -11.12 -5.18 2.92
CA ASP A 46 -11.39 -3.74 2.87
C ASP A 46 -10.83 -3.12 1.58
N GLU A 47 -9.59 -3.46 1.20
CA GLU A 47 -8.94 -2.90 0.01
C GLU A 47 -9.51 -3.43 -1.31
N LEU A 48 -9.90 -4.71 -1.36
CA LEU A 48 -10.45 -5.33 -2.57
C LEU A 48 -11.99 -5.29 -2.63
N GLY A 49 -12.66 -4.82 -1.59
CA GLY A 49 -14.13 -4.83 -1.50
C GLY A 49 -14.74 -6.24 -1.52
N ILE A 50 -14.00 -7.26 -1.07
CA ILE A 50 -14.45 -8.67 -1.12
C ILE A 50 -15.00 -9.15 0.23
N LYS A 51 -15.93 -10.12 0.17
CA LYS A 51 -16.52 -10.76 1.36
C LYS A 51 -15.71 -11.97 1.81
N ASP A 52 -15.91 -12.40 3.05
CA ASP A 52 -15.23 -13.57 3.64
C ASP A 52 -15.35 -14.84 2.78
N LYS A 53 -16.50 -15.04 2.11
CA LYS A 53 -16.71 -16.19 1.22
C LYS A 53 -15.75 -16.21 0.04
N THR A 54 -15.39 -15.05 -0.50
CA THR A 54 -14.43 -14.94 -1.62
C THR A 54 -13.03 -15.27 -1.15
N LEU A 55 -12.60 -14.67 -0.03
CA LEU A 55 -11.28 -14.93 0.53
C LEU A 55 -11.11 -16.40 0.94
N LYS A 56 -12.15 -17.01 1.52
CA LYS A 56 -12.18 -18.44 1.82
C LYS A 56 -12.04 -19.31 0.56
N ARG A 57 -12.73 -18.97 -0.53
CA ARG A 57 -12.54 -19.67 -1.81
C ARG A 57 -11.09 -19.60 -2.29
N TRP A 58 -10.42 -18.45 -2.13
CA TRP A 58 -9.00 -18.36 -2.50
C TRP A 58 -8.12 -19.25 -1.63
N GLU A 59 -8.36 -19.30 -0.31
CA GLU A 59 -7.69 -20.24 0.59
C GLU A 59 -7.88 -21.70 0.15
N ASP A 60 -9.12 -22.08 -0.16
CA ASP A 60 -9.47 -23.42 -0.63
C ASP A 60 -8.80 -23.75 -1.99
N ASN A 61 -8.47 -22.73 -2.78
CA ASN A 61 -7.78 -22.83 -4.07
C ASN A 61 -6.26 -22.59 -3.98
N GLY A 62 -5.68 -22.59 -2.77
CA GLY A 62 -4.24 -22.60 -2.57
C GLY A 62 -3.61 -21.28 -2.11
N LEU A 63 -4.41 -20.28 -1.73
CA LEU A 63 -3.87 -19.05 -1.15
C LEU A 63 -3.27 -19.35 0.24
N ARG A 64 -1.96 -19.13 0.38
CA ARG A 64 -1.23 -19.48 1.59
C ARG A 64 -1.51 -18.51 2.73
N ARG A 65 -1.85 -19.08 3.90
CA ARG A 65 -2.04 -18.37 5.16
C ARG A 65 -0.75 -18.36 5.98
N TYR A 66 -0.44 -17.22 6.57
CA TYR A 66 0.69 -17.04 7.49
C TYR A 66 0.16 -16.72 8.88
N ARG A 67 0.63 -17.47 9.88
CA ARG A 67 0.36 -17.20 11.28
C ARG A 67 1.68 -16.98 12.00
N PRO A 68 1.83 -15.93 12.81
CA PRO A 68 3.00 -15.80 13.65
C PRO A 68 3.10 -16.99 14.62
N PRO A 69 4.31 -17.49 14.93
CA PRO A 69 4.52 -18.58 15.88
C PRO A 69 4.41 -18.06 17.33
N LEU A 70 3.29 -17.43 17.66
CA LEU A 70 2.94 -16.94 19.00
C LEU A 70 1.74 -17.74 19.49
N GLU A 71 1.81 -18.24 20.72
CA GLU A 71 0.82 -19.20 21.26
C GLU A 71 -0.63 -18.67 21.23
N ASP A 72 -0.82 -17.36 21.42
CA ASP A 72 -2.16 -16.78 21.57
C ASP A 72 -2.70 -16.04 20.33
N THR A 73 -1.96 -16.02 19.22
CA THR A 73 -2.42 -15.26 18.04
C THR A 73 -3.25 -16.11 17.08
N ARG A 74 -4.52 -15.72 16.93
CA ARG A 74 -5.39 -16.21 15.85
C ARG A 74 -5.27 -15.38 14.57
N LYS A 75 -4.40 -14.36 14.56
CA LYS A 75 -4.29 -13.42 13.44
C LYS A 75 -3.66 -14.10 12.23
N ILE A 76 -4.32 -13.94 11.09
CA ILE A 76 -3.89 -14.51 9.81
C ILE A 76 -3.41 -13.38 8.91
N PHE A 77 -2.29 -13.63 8.26
CA PHE A 77 -1.70 -12.76 7.27
C PHE A 77 -1.56 -13.48 5.93
N TYR A 78 -1.51 -12.68 4.87
CA TYR A 78 -1.24 -13.12 3.50
C TYR A 78 -0.08 -12.31 2.96
N ARG A 79 0.68 -12.89 2.03
CA ARG A 79 1.63 -12.12 1.23
C ARG A 79 0.86 -11.37 0.15
N VAL A 80 1.14 -10.08 -0.01
CA VAL A 80 0.54 -9.26 -1.07
C VAL A 80 0.82 -9.90 -2.44
N SER A 81 2.04 -10.37 -2.68
CA SER A 81 2.41 -11.02 -3.94
C SER A 81 1.61 -12.28 -4.24
N ASP A 82 1.21 -13.04 -3.22
CA ASP A 82 0.37 -14.23 -3.44
C ASP A 82 -1.08 -13.83 -3.72
N ILE A 83 -1.62 -12.80 -3.05
CA ILE A 83 -2.93 -12.23 -3.38
C ILE A 83 -2.97 -11.77 -4.84
N LEU A 84 -1.93 -11.07 -5.32
CA LEU A 84 -1.89 -10.56 -6.70
C LEU A 84 -1.88 -11.69 -7.75
N LYS A 85 -1.24 -12.83 -7.48
CA LYS A 85 -1.32 -14.01 -8.36
C LYS A 85 -2.76 -14.52 -8.50
N PHE A 86 -3.52 -14.52 -7.41
CA PHE A 86 -4.95 -14.93 -7.42
C PHE A 86 -5.86 -13.94 -8.15
N LEU A 87 -5.42 -12.68 -8.30
CA LEU A 87 -6.09 -11.68 -9.12
C LEU A 87 -5.79 -11.81 -10.61
N GLY A 88 -5.02 -12.83 -11.03
CA GLY A 88 -4.67 -13.04 -12.43
C GLY A 88 -3.45 -12.25 -12.89
N VAL A 89 -2.67 -11.66 -11.97
CA VAL A 89 -1.34 -11.13 -12.28
C VAL A 89 -0.37 -12.31 -12.40
N GLU A 90 -0.45 -13.06 -13.50
CA GLU A 90 0.66 -13.88 -13.94
C GLU A 90 1.79 -12.94 -14.34
N ASN A 91 2.84 -12.87 -13.51
CA ASN A 91 4.07 -12.20 -13.88
C ASN A 91 4.65 -12.87 -15.14
N GLY A 92 4.46 -12.21 -16.29
CA GLY A 92 5.27 -12.34 -17.50
C GLY A 92 5.46 -13.76 -18.05
N ARG A 93 4.63 -14.14 -19.02
CA ARG A 93 5.10 -14.83 -20.22
C ARG A 93 5.07 -13.87 -21.39
#